data_AF-A0A0D8X7M5-F1
#
_entry.id   AF-A0A0D8X7M5-F1
#
_cell.length_a   1.000
_cell.length_b   1.000
_cell.length_c   1.000
_cell.angle_alpha   90.00
_cell.angle_beta   90.00
_cell.angle_gamma   90.00
#
_symmetry.space_group_name_H-M   'P 1'
#
loop_
_entity.id
_entity.type
_entity.pdbx_description
1 polymer ?
#
loop_
_entity_poly.entity_id
_entity_poly.type
_entity_poly.pdbx_seq_one_letter_code
_entity_poly.pdbx_strand_id
1 'polypeptide(L)'
;MLFHPCCGKATGVAGCSYSNNHVTDTMKESNLRRFWATPDPIGPCDPRSDACYAMDCEFVYTTWGKEPARVIVVDMFGNEVVDCVFRTEHELVDPNTQYSGLTAEQIESSDITLDYVSFFTATSF
;
A
#
# COMPACT_ATOMS: atom_id res chain seq x y z
N MET A 1 4.72 13.57 36.34
CA MET A 1 4.53 14.38 35.11
C MET A 1 4.17 13.40 34.00
N LEU A 2 3.07 13.63 33.27
CA LEU A 2 2.66 12.75 32.17
C LEU A 2 3.38 13.18 30.89
N PHE A 3 3.79 12.21 30.08
CA PHE A 3 4.53 12.43 28.84
C PHE A 3 3.83 11.74 27.67
N HIS A 4 3.90 12.34 26.48
CA HIS A 4 3.37 11.74 25.26
C HIS A 4 4.35 10.67 24.73
N PRO A 5 3.93 9.39 24.56
CA PRO A 5 4.82 8.31 24.11
C PRO A 5 5.47 8.54 22.74
N CYS A 6 4.80 9.31 21.87
CA CYS A 6 5.31 9.58 20.52
C CYS A 6 6.56 10.48 20.48
N CYS A 7 6.72 11.39 21.43
CA CYS A 7 7.78 12.42 21.38
C CYS A 7 8.46 12.70 22.73
N GLY A 8 8.02 12.04 23.80
CA GLY A 8 8.56 12.23 25.15
C GLY A 8 8.31 13.61 25.77
N LYS A 9 7.52 14.49 25.11
CA LYS A 9 7.21 15.82 25.64
C LYS A 9 6.14 15.76 26.72
N ALA A 10 6.19 16.69 27.68
CA ALA A 10 5.20 16.78 28.76
C ALA A 10 3.80 17.10 28.23
N THR A 11 2.75 16.61 28.89
CA THR A 11 1.37 16.97 28.56
C THR A 11 1.11 18.46 28.73
N GLY A 12 0.33 19.07 27.82
CA GLY A 12 -0.03 20.49 27.87
C GLY A 12 0.86 21.43 27.05
N VAL A 13 1.86 20.89 26.35
CA VAL A 13 2.68 21.62 25.36
C VAL A 13 2.10 21.48 23.95
N ALA A 14 2.57 22.31 23.01
CA ALA A 14 2.21 22.21 21.60
C ALA A 14 2.60 20.84 21.00
N GLY A 15 1.86 20.41 19.96
CA GLY A 15 2.07 19.14 19.27
C GLY A 15 3.50 18.93 18.76
N CYS A 16 3.89 17.68 18.53
CA CYS A 16 5.21 17.32 18.03
C CYS A 16 5.26 17.04 16.52
N SER A 17 4.10 16.99 15.85
CA SER A 17 3.98 16.79 14.41
C SER A 17 2.97 17.78 13.85
N TYR A 18 3.23 18.24 12.63
CA TYR A 18 2.44 19.23 11.91
C TYR A 18 2.42 18.82 10.45
N SER A 19 1.29 19.02 9.78
CA SER A 19 1.16 18.87 8.34
C SER A 19 0.45 20.09 7.77
N ASN A 20 0.75 20.43 6.53
CA ASN A 20 0.10 21.50 5.80
C ASN A 20 -1.30 21.09 5.29
N ASN A 21 -1.58 19.79 5.26
CA ASN A 21 -2.80 19.22 4.71
C ASN A 21 -3.53 18.38 5.76
N HIS A 22 -4.86 18.35 5.66
CA HIS A 22 -5.69 17.42 6.41
C HIS A 22 -5.94 16.17 5.56
N VAL A 23 -5.69 15.01 6.13
CA VAL A 23 -5.91 13.70 5.49
C VAL A 23 -6.96 12.91 6.26
N THR A 24 -7.55 11.89 5.62
CA THR A 24 -8.54 11.00 6.24
C THR A 24 -8.21 9.55 5.91
N ASP A 25 -8.46 8.64 6.85
CA ASP A 25 -8.38 7.19 6.63
C ASP A 25 -9.63 6.64 5.91
N THR A 26 -10.55 7.50 5.48
CA THR A 26 -11.76 7.07 4.77
C THR A 26 -11.41 6.69 3.32
N MET A 27 -11.61 5.42 2.97
CA MET A 27 -11.55 4.94 1.59
C MET A 27 -12.93 5.06 0.93
N LYS A 28 -12.97 5.37 -0.37
CA LYS A 28 -14.23 5.47 -1.11
C LYS A 28 -14.78 4.07 -1.44
N GLU A 29 -16.08 3.87 -1.25
CA GLU A 29 -16.76 2.60 -1.55
C GLU A 29 -16.57 2.16 -3.01
N SER A 30 -16.42 3.11 -3.94
CA SER A 30 -16.15 2.82 -5.36
C SER A 30 -14.92 1.93 -5.58
N ASN A 31 -13.92 1.98 -4.69
CA ASN A 31 -12.72 1.16 -4.78
C ASN A 31 -13.02 -0.33 -4.57
N LEU A 32 -14.08 -0.67 -3.83
CA LEU A 32 -14.50 -2.07 -3.60
C LEU A 32 -15.09 -2.75 -4.85
N ARG A 33 -15.31 -1.98 -5.93
CA ARG A 33 -15.87 -2.48 -7.19
C ARG A 33 -14.80 -2.82 -8.22
N ARG A 34 -13.54 -2.45 -7.98
CA ARG A 34 -12.41 -2.71 -8.87
C ARG A 34 -11.67 -3.95 -8.38
N PHE A 35 -11.92 -5.10 -9.00
CA PHE A 35 -11.21 -6.34 -8.72
C PHE A 35 -10.80 -7.04 -10.02
N TRP A 36 -9.66 -7.70 -9.98
CA TRP A 36 -9.17 -8.56 -11.04
C TRP A 36 -9.47 -10.00 -10.66
N ALA A 37 -10.27 -10.69 -11.50
CA ALA A 37 -10.53 -12.11 -11.32
C ALA A 37 -9.27 -12.91 -11.68
N THR A 38 -8.90 -13.84 -10.82
CA THR A 38 -7.86 -14.83 -11.13
C THR A 38 -8.37 -15.81 -12.19
N PRO A 39 -7.52 -16.29 -13.12
CA PRO A 39 -7.93 -17.28 -14.10
C PRO A 39 -8.39 -18.58 -13.44
N ASP A 40 -9.35 -19.27 -14.07
CA ASP A 40 -9.76 -20.62 -13.65
C ASP A 40 -8.54 -21.57 -13.57
N PRO A 41 -8.59 -22.59 -12.70
CA PRO A 41 -7.58 -23.64 -12.69
C PRO A 41 -7.47 -24.31 -14.06
N ILE A 42 -6.23 -24.54 -14.53
CA ILE A 42 -5.94 -25.21 -15.79
C ILE A 42 -6.44 -26.67 -15.75
N GLY A 43 -6.52 -27.26 -14.55
CA GLY A 43 -7.06 -28.58 -14.31
C GLY A 43 -6.89 -29.02 -12.84
N PRO A 44 -7.17 -30.29 -12.51
CA PRO A 44 -7.11 -30.80 -11.13
C PRO A 44 -5.71 -30.76 -10.50
N CYS A 45 -4.66 -30.66 -11.31
CA CYS A 45 -3.25 -30.60 -10.86
C CYS A 45 -2.63 -29.21 -11.12
N ASP A 46 -3.44 -28.16 -11.11
CA ASP A 46 -2.93 -26.80 -11.25
C ASP A 46 -2.06 -26.44 -10.03
N PRO A 47 -0.76 -26.12 -10.23
CA PRO A 47 0.13 -25.82 -9.12
C PRO A 47 -0.31 -24.62 -8.28
N ARG A 48 -1.14 -23.72 -8.82
CA ARG A 48 -1.72 -22.59 -8.08
C ARG A 48 -2.72 -23.01 -7.01
N SER A 49 -3.33 -24.19 -7.16
CA SER A 49 -4.35 -24.68 -6.22
C SER A 49 -3.78 -25.10 -4.87
N ASP A 50 -2.49 -25.42 -4.80
CA ASP A 50 -1.78 -25.76 -3.56
C ASP A 50 -0.84 -24.63 -3.09
N ALA A 51 -0.83 -23.49 -3.79
CA ALA A 51 0.00 -22.34 -3.46
C ALA A 51 -0.70 -21.42 -2.45
N CYS A 52 0.08 -20.80 -1.58
CA CYS A 52 -0.39 -19.76 -0.68
C CYS A 52 0.64 -18.62 -0.65
N TYR A 53 0.13 -17.39 -0.59
CA TYR A 53 0.93 -16.18 -0.57
C TYR A 53 0.47 -15.28 0.57
N ALA A 54 1.43 -14.59 1.18
CA ALA A 54 1.15 -13.47 2.06
C ALA A 54 1.40 -12.17 1.29
N MET A 55 0.51 -11.20 1.46
CA MET A 55 0.59 -9.90 0.79
C MET A 55 0.45 -8.78 1.83
N ASP A 56 1.27 -7.76 1.67
CA ASP A 56 1.17 -6.51 2.43
C ASP A 56 1.31 -5.30 1.50
N CYS A 57 0.67 -4.20 1.86
CA CYS A 57 0.65 -2.98 1.07
C CYS A 57 1.02 -1.78 1.92
N GLU A 58 1.89 -0.92 1.37
CA GLU A 58 2.15 0.39 1.97
C GLU A 58 1.23 1.44 1.39
N PHE A 59 0.68 2.29 2.26
CA PHE A 59 -0.33 3.28 1.90
C PHE A 59 0.16 4.72 2.12
N VAL A 60 -0.26 5.57 1.19
CA VAL A 60 0.03 7.00 1.11
C VAL A 60 -1.27 7.79 1.06
N TYR A 61 -1.20 9.10 1.25
CA TYR A 61 -2.36 9.98 1.13
C TYR A 61 -2.29 10.78 -0.17
N THR A 62 -3.40 10.79 -0.91
CA THR A 62 -3.61 11.53 -2.14
C THR A 62 -4.76 12.51 -1.99
N THR A 63 -5.02 13.30 -3.03
CA THR A 63 -6.21 14.16 -3.12
C THR A 63 -7.53 13.40 -3.12
N TRP A 64 -7.50 12.07 -3.28
CA TRP A 64 -8.68 11.20 -3.29
C TRP A 64 -8.86 10.36 -2.01
N GLY A 65 -7.94 10.47 -1.06
CA GLY A 65 -7.92 9.71 0.18
C GLY A 65 -6.67 8.84 0.28
N LYS A 66 -6.76 7.73 1.01
CA LYS A 66 -5.66 6.79 1.18
C LYS A 66 -5.57 5.85 -0.02
N GLU A 67 -4.39 5.73 -0.63
CA GLU A 67 -4.10 4.85 -1.78
C GLU A 67 -2.86 3.98 -1.48
N PRO A 68 -2.81 2.74 -1.98
CA PRO A 68 -1.58 1.96 -1.90
C PRO A 68 -0.53 2.55 -2.87
N ALA A 69 0.75 2.42 -2.51
CA ALA A 69 1.87 2.83 -3.36
C ALA A 69 3.02 1.82 -3.38
N ARG A 70 2.95 0.75 -2.57
CA ARG A 70 3.82 -0.41 -2.68
C ARG A 70 3.03 -1.66 -2.36
N VAL A 71 3.36 -2.77 -3.01
CA VAL A 71 2.88 -4.10 -2.62
C VAL A 71 4.07 -5.03 -2.51
N ILE A 72 4.03 -5.89 -1.50
CA ILE A 72 4.99 -6.96 -1.29
C ILE A 72 4.19 -8.26 -1.21
N VAL A 73 4.59 -9.27 -1.97
CA VAL A 73 4.02 -10.60 -1.94
C VAL A 73 5.13 -11.61 -1.71
N VAL A 74 4.92 -12.52 -0.77
CA VAL A 74 5.86 -13.60 -0.45
C VAL A 74 5.19 -14.97 -0.56
N ASP A 75 5.96 -15.97 -0.97
CA ASP A 75 5.52 -17.37 -1.02
C ASP A 75 5.54 -18.05 0.37
N MET A 76 5.10 -19.32 0.42
CA MET A 76 5.08 -20.11 1.66
C MET A 76 6.45 -20.37 2.30
N PHE A 77 7.53 -20.15 1.55
CA PHE A 77 8.90 -20.29 2.03
C PHE A 77 9.49 -18.94 2.48
N GLY A 78 8.72 -17.86 2.36
CA GLY A 78 9.14 -16.51 2.69
C GLY A 78 9.98 -15.85 1.59
N ASN A 79 10.01 -16.40 0.37
CA ASN A 79 10.68 -15.74 -0.75
C ASN A 79 9.78 -14.64 -1.29
N GLU A 80 10.36 -13.48 -1.56
CA GLU A 80 9.70 -12.38 -2.23
C GLU A 80 9.43 -12.74 -3.70
N VAL A 81 8.16 -12.71 -4.09
CA VAL A 81 7.71 -12.95 -5.48
C VAL A 81 7.26 -11.67 -6.17
N VAL A 82 6.85 -10.66 -5.40
CA VAL A 82 6.58 -9.30 -5.87
C VAL A 82 7.07 -8.32 -4.81
N ASP A 83 7.84 -7.32 -5.22
CA ASP A 83 8.05 -6.09 -4.48
C ASP A 83 8.11 -4.95 -5.48
N CYS A 84 7.10 -4.10 -5.46
CA CYS A 84 7.06 -2.96 -6.36
C CYS A 84 6.44 -1.74 -5.69
N VAL A 85 7.13 -0.61 -5.85
CA VAL A 85 6.57 0.72 -5.65
C VAL A 85 5.89 1.12 -6.95
N PHE A 86 4.72 1.74 -6.85
CA PHE A 86 3.95 2.17 -8.00
C PHE A 86 3.38 3.57 -7.80
N ARG A 87 3.19 4.26 -8.93
CA ARG A 87 2.66 5.62 -8.94
C ARG A 87 1.18 5.61 -8.58
N THR A 88 0.78 6.56 -7.74
CA THR A 88 -0.62 6.76 -7.35
C THR A 88 -1.48 7.20 -8.54
N GLU A 89 -2.78 6.91 -8.48
CA GLU A 89 -3.72 7.35 -9.52
C GLU A 89 -4.00 8.86 -9.38
N HIS A 90 -4.02 9.35 -8.15
CA HIS A 90 -4.26 10.76 -7.83
C HIS A 90 -3.00 11.44 -7.30
N GLU A 91 -3.00 12.77 -7.33
CA GLU A 91 -1.89 13.61 -6.87
C GLU A 91 -1.52 13.29 -5.41
N LEU A 92 -0.23 13.05 -5.19
CA LEU A 92 0.32 12.72 -3.87
C LEU A 92 0.23 13.94 -2.95
N VAL A 93 -0.34 13.74 -1.76
CA VAL A 93 -0.47 14.77 -0.71
C VAL A 93 0.53 14.55 0.41
N ASP A 94 0.68 13.31 0.85
CA ASP A 94 1.63 12.92 1.89
C ASP A 94 2.10 11.47 1.63
N PRO A 95 3.41 11.23 1.42
CA PRO A 95 3.95 9.88 1.26
C PRO A 95 3.81 9.03 2.53
N ASN A 96 3.41 9.62 3.65
CA ASN A 96 3.22 8.97 4.93
C ASN A 96 4.49 8.26 5.41
N THR A 97 5.67 8.82 5.09
CA THR A 97 6.99 8.17 5.19
C THR A 97 7.28 7.59 6.58
N GLN A 98 6.75 8.20 7.64
CA GLN A 98 6.91 7.69 9.00
C GLN A 98 6.38 6.25 9.15
N TYR A 99 5.33 5.90 8.41
CA TYR A 99 4.68 4.60 8.47
C TYR A 99 4.95 3.75 7.22
N SER A 100 4.93 4.37 6.03
CA SER A 100 5.11 3.66 4.76
C SER A 100 6.57 3.36 4.40
N GLY A 101 7.51 4.13 4.97
CA GLY A 101 8.92 4.12 4.56
C GLY A 101 9.19 4.66 3.15
N LEU A 102 8.17 5.13 2.41
CA LEU A 102 8.29 5.61 1.03
C LEU A 102 8.64 7.10 0.97
N THR A 103 9.44 7.49 -0.01
CA THR A 103 9.63 8.90 -0.37
C THR A 103 8.70 9.29 -1.52
N ALA A 104 8.40 10.59 -1.65
CA ALA A 104 7.65 11.10 -2.79
C ALA A 104 8.34 10.77 -4.12
N GLU A 105 9.67 10.88 -4.18
CA GLU A 105 10.45 10.55 -5.37
C GLU A 105 10.28 9.09 -5.80
N GLN A 106 10.30 8.14 -4.87
CA GLN A 106 10.10 6.71 -5.19
C GLN A 106 8.73 6.45 -5.81
N ILE A 107 7.70 7.16 -5.34
CA ILE A 107 6.31 7.00 -5.82
C ILE A 107 6.13 7.69 -7.18
N GLU A 108 6.57 8.94 -7.30
CA GLU A 108 6.34 9.78 -8.48
C GLU A 108 7.20 9.36 -9.69
N SER A 109 8.40 8.83 -9.45
CA SER A 109 9.29 8.33 -10.51
C SER A 109 8.94 6.93 -11.01
N SER A 110 7.98 6.24 -10.38
CA SER A 110 7.57 4.92 -10.81
C SER A 110 6.78 4.95 -12.12
N ASP A 111 7.22 4.16 -13.09
CA ASP A 111 6.48 3.91 -14.34
C ASP A 111 5.37 2.85 -14.18
N ILE A 112 5.36 2.13 -13.05
CA ILE A 112 4.38 1.09 -12.73
C ILE A 112 3.13 1.73 -12.11
N THR A 113 1.95 1.20 -12.46
CA THR A 113 0.65 1.63 -11.91
C THR A 113 -0.01 0.50 -11.11
N LEU A 114 -0.93 0.86 -10.20
CA LEU A 114 -1.71 -0.11 -9.44
C LEU A 114 -2.49 -1.09 -10.35
N ASP A 115 -3.06 -0.61 -11.45
CA ASP A 115 -3.79 -1.46 -12.41
C ASP A 115 -2.86 -2.53 -13.03
N TYR A 116 -1.63 -2.16 -13.40
CA TYR A 116 -0.65 -3.11 -13.94
C TYR A 116 -0.28 -4.19 -12.90
N VAL A 117 0.02 -3.76 -11.67
CA VAL A 117 0.41 -4.67 -10.60
C VAL A 117 -0.73 -5.61 -10.23
N SER A 118 -1.95 -5.08 -10.15
CA SER A 118 -3.15 -5.88 -9.86
C SER A 118 -3.42 -6.92 -10.94
N PHE A 119 -3.27 -6.55 -12.21
CA PHE A 119 -3.37 -7.49 -13.32
C PHE A 119 -2.27 -8.56 -13.27
N PHE A 120 -1.01 -8.15 -13.08
CA PHE A 120 0.13 -9.05 -13.02
C PHE A 120 -0.01 -10.06 -11.88
N THR A 121 -0.33 -9.57 -10.67
CA THR A 121 -0.52 -10.44 -9.49
C THR A 121 -1.68 -11.41 -9.69
N ALA A 122 -2.83 -10.96 -10.20
CA ALA A 122 -3.99 -11.82 -10.42
C ALA A 122 -3.79 -12.89 -11.52
N THR A 123 -2.85 -12.68 -12.44
CA THR A 123 -2.61 -13.61 -13.57
C THR A 123 -1.38 -14.49 -13.39
N SER A 124 -0.47 -14.14 -12.48
CA SER A 124 0.80 -14.84 -12.28
C SER A 124 0.80 -15.79 -11.09
N PHE A 125 -0.11 -15.61 -10.13
CA PHE A 125 -0.20 -16.39 -8.89
C PHE A 125 -1.59 -17.00 -8.71
#